data_AF-A0A7C9PL01-F1
#
_entry.id   AF-A0A7C9PL01-F1
#
_cell.length_a   1.000
_cell.length_b   1.000
_cell.length_c   1.000
_cell.angle_alpha   90.00
_cell.angle_beta   90.00
_cell.angle_gamma   90.00
#
_symmetry.space_group_name_H-M   'P 1'
#
loop_
_entity.id
_entity.type
_entity.pdbx_description
1 polymer ?
#
loop_
_entity_poly.entity_id
_entity_poly.type
_entity_poly.pdbx_seq_one_letter_code
_entity_poly.pdbx_strand_id
1 'polypeptide(L)'
;VLTNSAGFDDYISTGAGNDHITVSSSHVWGWGNVYAGEGDDTILGGSGTDINLFGEAGNDSIDGGAGNDALTDGAGDDTLVGGTG
;
A
#
# COMPACT_ATOMS: atom_id res chain seq x y z
N VAL A 1 -1.34 -8.81 10.61
CA VAL A 1 0.02 -8.37 10.22
C VAL A 1 0.67 -9.50 9.43
N LEU A 2 0.50 -9.47 8.10
CA LEU A 2 1.11 -10.44 7.19
C LEU A 2 2.56 -10.02 6.99
N THR A 3 3.50 -10.74 7.59
CA THR A 3 4.94 -10.56 7.35
C THR A 3 5.41 -11.68 6.43
N ASN A 4 5.19 -11.55 5.12
CA ASN A 4 5.93 -12.38 4.16
C ASN A 4 7.36 -11.81 4.03
N SER A 5 8.25 -12.74 3.73
CA SER A 5 9.64 -12.76 4.13
C SER A 5 10.53 -12.21 3.03
N ALA A 6 11.16 -11.05 3.24
CA ALA A 6 12.45 -10.62 2.69
C ALA A 6 12.77 -11.14 1.27
N GLY A 7 11.80 -11.02 0.37
CA GLY A 7 11.95 -11.30 -1.05
C GLY A 7 11.89 -9.97 -1.79
N PHE A 8 12.60 -9.88 -2.92
CA PHE A 8 12.62 -8.66 -3.72
C PHE A 8 11.26 -8.25 -4.31
N ASP A 9 10.23 -9.11 -4.20
CA ASP A 9 8.91 -9.00 -4.81
C ASP A 9 7.80 -9.37 -3.79
N ASP A 10 7.67 -8.63 -2.70
CA ASP A 10 6.64 -8.89 -1.69
C ASP A 10 5.24 -8.51 -2.21
N TYR A 11 4.27 -9.43 -2.05
CA TYR A 11 2.88 -9.31 -2.49
C TYR A 11 1.96 -9.36 -1.28
N ILE A 12 1.33 -8.23 -0.94
CA ILE A 12 0.41 -8.10 0.18
C ILE A 12 -1.00 -7.93 -0.39
N SER A 13 -1.96 -8.75 0.04
CA SER A 13 -3.38 -8.62 -0.31
C SER A 13 -4.24 -8.89 0.92
N THR A 14 -5.15 -7.96 1.28
CA THR A 14 -5.99 -8.10 2.49
C THR A 14 -7.42 -8.59 2.19
N GLY A 15 -7.94 -8.32 1.00
CA GLY A 15 -9.13 -8.99 0.48
C GLY A 15 -10.38 -8.12 0.61
N ALA A 16 -11.45 -8.63 1.22
CA ALA A 16 -12.68 -7.85 1.40
C ALA A 16 -12.82 -7.39 2.86
N GLY A 17 -13.41 -6.22 3.05
CA GLY A 17 -13.57 -5.53 4.32
C GLY A 17 -12.64 -4.32 4.44
N ASN A 18 -12.87 -3.50 5.46
CA ASN A 18 -12.05 -2.31 5.70
C ASN A 18 -10.78 -2.70 6.46
N ASP A 19 -9.66 -2.62 5.78
CA ASP A 19 -8.35 -3.07 6.22
C ASP A 19 -7.43 -1.89 6.59
N HIS A 20 -6.48 -2.17 7.49
CA HIS A 20 -5.44 -1.21 7.88
C HIS A 20 -4.06 -1.83 7.64
N ILE A 21 -3.38 -1.33 6.62
CA ILE A 21 -2.10 -1.80 6.12
C ILE A 21 -1.02 -0.80 6.50
N THR A 22 0.03 -1.29 7.16
CA THR A 22 1.21 -0.50 7.46
C THR A 22 2.43 -1.22 6.93
N VAL A 23 3.06 -0.62 5.93
CA VAL A 23 4.32 -1.04 5.37
C VAL A 23 5.43 -0.27 6.11
N SER A 24 6.39 -1.00 6.65
CA SER A 24 7.57 -0.39 7.29
C SER A 24 8.79 -0.63 6.43
N SER A 25 9.79 0.26 6.53
CA SER A 25 11.05 0.28 5.76
C SER A 25 11.85 -1.03 5.70
N SER A 26 11.45 -2.03 6.49
CA SER A 26 12.06 -3.37 6.55
C SER A 26 11.30 -4.44 5.77
N HIS A 27 10.12 -4.13 5.22
CA HIS A 27 9.19 -5.11 4.62
C HIS A 27 9.10 -5.06 3.09
N VAL A 28 9.76 -4.10 2.42
CA VAL A 28 9.81 -4.04 0.95
C VAL A 28 11.13 -3.39 0.53
N TRP A 29 12.20 -4.17 0.43
CA TRP A 29 13.44 -3.70 -0.21
C TRP A 29 13.38 -4.11 -1.69
N GLY A 30 12.65 -3.35 -2.52
CA GLY A 30 12.43 -3.68 -3.95
C GLY A 30 11.05 -3.22 -4.48
N TRP A 31 10.68 -3.68 -5.68
CA TRP A 31 9.35 -3.45 -6.27
C TRP A 31 8.29 -4.34 -5.58
N GLY A 32 7.69 -3.86 -4.49
CA GLY A 32 6.57 -4.55 -3.83
C GLY A 32 5.21 -4.12 -4.36
N ASN A 33 4.21 -5.00 -4.27
CA ASN A 33 2.82 -4.66 -4.61
C ASN A 33 1.91 -4.92 -3.39
N VAL A 34 1.12 -3.92 -3.02
CA VAL A 34 0.18 -3.97 -1.90
C VAL A 34 -1.22 -3.72 -2.44
N TYR A 35 -2.13 -4.65 -2.18
CA TYR A 35 -3.54 -4.60 -2.57
C TYR A 35 -4.40 -4.61 -1.31
N ALA A 36 -5.20 -3.58 -1.11
CA ALA A 36 -6.11 -3.53 0.03
C ALA A 36 -7.38 -4.33 -0.27
N GLY A 37 -8.06 -4.02 -1.37
CA GLY A 37 -9.09 -4.87 -1.94
C GLY A 37 -10.45 -4.21 -1.94
N GLU A 38 -11.51 -4.94 -1.59
CA GLU A 38 -12.83 -4.35 -1.50
C GLU A 38 -13.07 -3.82 -0.09
N GLY A 39 -13.25 -2.51 0.10
CA GLY A 39 -13.46 -1.92 1.42
C GLY A 39 -13.02 -0.47 1.47
N ASP A 40 -13.36 0.24 2.56
CA ASP A 40 -12.73 1.54 2.81
C ASP A 40 -11.41 1.29 3.56
N ASP A 41 -10.30 1.27 2.83
CA ASP A 41 -9.02 0.80 3.35
C ASP A 41 -8.08 1.94 3.76
N THR A 42 -7.14 1.65 4.65
CA THR A 42 -6.08 2.58 5.04
C THR A 42 -4.71 1.96 4.79
N ILE A 43 -3.91 2.58 3.93
CA ILE A 43 -2.56 2.12 3.58
C ILE A 43 -1.54 3.18 3.99
N LEU A 44 -0.51 2.77 4.73
CA LEU A 44 0.65 3.60 5.09
C LEU A 44 1.93 2.94 4.57
N GLY A 45 2.54 3.48 3.52
CA GLY A 45 3.72 2.98 2.81
C GLY A 45 5.05 3.15 3.54
N GLY A 46 5.14 4.14 4.44
CA GLY A 46 6.32 4.38 5.26
C GLY A 46 7.51 4.93 4.47
N SER A 47 8.73 4.84 5.01
CA SER A 47 9.95 5.30 4.32
C SER A 47 10.61 4.15 3.55
N GLY A 48 10.25 3.96 2.29
CA GLY A 48 10.77 2.91 1.40
C GLY A 48 10.63 3.36 -0.06
N THR A 49 11.57 2.96 -0.92
CA THR A 49 11.51 3.28 -2.36
C THR A 49 10.87 2.13 -3.12
N ASP A 50 10.02 2.49 -4.09
CA ASP A 50 9.53 1.63 -5.17
C ASP A 50 8.38 0.66 -4.78
N ILE A 51 7.39 1.14 -4.01
CA ILE A 51 6.21 0.32 -3.65
C ILE A 51 5.02 0.73 -4.52
N ASN A 52 4.35 -0.25 -5.12
CA ASN A 52 3.05 -0.07 -5.76
C ASN A 52 1.95 -0.30 -4.73
N LEU A 53 1.18 0.74 -4.42
CA LEU A 53 0.07 0.69 -3.47
C LEU A 53 -1.26 0.76 -4.23
N PHE A 54 -2.11 -0.25 -4.04
CA PHE A 54 -3.40 -0.43 -4.68
C PHE A 54 -4.53 -0.43 -3.65
N GLY A 55 -5.41 0.56 -3.72
CA GLY A 55 -6.63 0.63 -2.89
C GLY A 55 -7.70 -0.34 -3.36
N GLU A 56 -7.87 -0.44 -4.69
CA GLU A 56 -8.96 -1.17 -5.33
C GLU A 56 -10.34 -0.53 -5.10
N ALA A 57 -11.34 -1.19 -4.52
CA ALA A 57 -12.72 -0.69 -4.55
C ALA A 57 -13.20 -0.25 -3.17
N GLY A 58 -13.72 0.97 -3.05
CA GLY A 58 -14.14 1.57 -1.79
C GLY A 58 -13.50 2.95 -1.62
N ASN A 59 -13.70 3.61 -0.47
CA ASN A 59 -13.12 4.94 -0.24
C ASN A 59 -11.82 4.80 0.56
N ASP A 60 -10.71 4.79 -0.16
CA ASP A 60 -9.42 4.43 0.40
C ASP A 60 -8.64 5.66 0.89
N SER A 61 -7.80 5.46 1.91
CA SER A 61 -6.84 6.43 2.40
C SER A 61 -5.44 5.86 2.29
N ILE A 62 -4.69 6.28 1.27
CA ILE A 62 -3.36 5.76 0.94
C ILE A 62 -2.32 6.86 1.12
N ASP A 63 -1.35 6.65 2.01
CA ASP A 63 -0.17 7.50 2.18
C ASP A 63 1.09 6.72 1.79
N GLY A 64 1.73 7.11 0.69
CA GLY A 64 2.96 6.52 0.17
C GLY A 64 4.15 6.69 1.11
N GLY A 65 4.19 7.77 1.89
CA GLY A 65 5.30 8.06 2.78
C GLY A 65 6.51 8.65 2.05
N ALA A 66 7.72 8.13 2.28
CA ALA A 66 8.94 8.71 1.71
C ALA A 66 9.62 7.72 0.77
N GLY A 67 9.92 8.16 -0.45
CA GLY A 67 10.47 7.32 -1.51
C GLY A 67 9.71 7.52 -2.81
N ASN A 68 10.14 6.82 -3.86
CA ASN A 68 9.42 6.80 -5.12
C ASN A 68 8.28 5.79 -5.01
N ASP A 69 7.07 6.27 -4.75
CA ASP A 69 5.90 5.42 -4.60
C ASP A 69 4.99 5.52 -5.84
N ALA A 70 4.38 4.40 -6.22
CA ALA A 70 3.35 4.39 -7.23
C ALA A 70 2.02 4.08 -6.56
N LEU A 71 1.16 5.09 -6.44
CA LEU A 71 -0.16 4.94 -5.87
C LEU A 71 -1.18 4.77 -6.98
N THR A 72 -2.02 3.75 -6.89
CA THR A 72 -3.13 3.50 -7.80
C THR A 72 -4.35 3.16 -6.98
N ASP A 73 -5.32 4.07 -6.91
CA ASP A 73 -6.65 3.76 -6.42
C ASP A 73 -7.51 3.15 -7.54
N GLY A 74 -8.58 2.46 -7.14
CA GLY A 74 -9.57 1.93 -8.06
C GLY A 74 -10.82 2.80 -8.07
N ALA A 75 -11.92 2.31 -7.53
CA ALA A 75 -13.21 2.99 -7.62
C ALA A 75 -13.69 3.44 -6.24
N GLY A 76 -13.87 4.75 -6.06
CA GLY A 76 -14.46 5.34 -4.86
C GLY A 76 -14.09 6.82 -4.73
N ASP A 77 -14.39 7.40 -3.58
CA ASP A 77 -13.93 8.73 -3.20
C ASP A 77 -12.64 8.60 -2.38
N ASP A 78 -11.51 8.54 -3.09
CA ASP A 78 -10.22 8.16 -2.51
C ASP A 78 -9.36 9.36 -2.07
N THR A 79 -8.48 9.12 -1.10
CA THR A 79 -7.47 10.07 -0.63
C THR A 79 -6.08 9.48 -0.78
N LEU A 80 -5.34 10.01 -1.76
CA LEU A 80 -3.97 9.62 -2.07
C LEU A 80 -2.98 10.72 -1.62
N VAL A 81 -2.03 10.35 -0.77
CA VAL A 81 -0.91 11.20 -0.36
C VAL A 81 0.38 10.54 -0.82
N GLY A 82 1.02 11.10 -1.86
CA GLY A 82 2.29 10.56 -2.36
C GLY A 82 3.49 10.75 -1.41
N GLY A 83 3.37 11.65 -0.44
CA GLY A 83 4.45 11.98 0.49
C GLY A 83 5.68 12.59 -0.20
N THR A 84 6.89 12.19 0.16
CA THR A 84 8.14 12.81 -0.34
C THR A 84 8.98 11.87 -1.19
N GLY A 85 9.15 12.18 -2.48
CA GLY A 85 10.02 11.45 -3.40
C GLY A 85 9.72 11.82 -4.84
#